data_AF-A0A6N4V1C1-F1
#
_entry.id   AF-A0A6N4V1C1-F1
#
_cell.length_a   1.000
_cell.length_b   1.000
_cell.length_c   1.000
_cell.angle_alpha   90.00
_cell.angle_beta   90.00
_cell.angle_gamma   90.00
#
_symmetry.space_group_name_H-M   'P 1'
#
loop_
_entity.id
_entity.type
_entity.pdbx_description
1 polymer ?
#
loop_
_entity_poly.entity_id
_entity_poly.type
_entity_poly.pdbx_seq_one_letter_code
_entity_poly.pdbx_strand_id
1 'polypeptide(L)'
;MTPPPTTAGEQLTIDFDPATTRVQAAARSARDAAFAELVTTQTVTVADARAHDLYYQLDDDDTITVWICPACGTWEANEMLLANNHGIDRHYLVQWPNSEWANDGAYYGRRWCVALDLTANHATYADGHLHSRQLAMLAQLRPDVRERYEHEVRNRPHRRPVGRSARPAT
;
A
#
# COMPACT_ATOMS: atom_id res chain seq x y z
N MET A 1 -32.43 18.03 57.18
CA MET A 1 -31.53 17.09 56.47
C MET A 1 -31.04 17.81 55.22
N THR A 2 -29.78 18.23 55.23
CA THR A 2 -29.14 18.89 54.09
C THR A 2 -28.49 17.80 53.23
N PRO A 3 -28.76 17.72 51.92
CA PRO A 3 -28.07 16.75 51.07
C PRO A 3 -26.56 17.03 51.05
N PRO A 4 -25.70 16.00 50.96
CA PRO A 4 -24.27 16.20 50.85
C PRO A 4 -23.95 16.91 49.52
N PRO A 5 -22.91 17.77 49.48
CA PRO A 5 -22.47 18.39 48.24
C PRO A 5 -21.99 17.30 47.28
N THR A 6 -22.60 17.26 46.11
CA THR A 6 -22.12 16.48 44.97
C THR A 6 -20.74 17.01 44.62
N THR A 7 -19.71 16.16 44.74
CA THR A 7 -18.35 16.47 44.31
C THR A 7 -18.39 16.84 42.83
N ALA A 8 -18.15 18.12 42.56
CA ALA A 8 -18.04 18.66 41.23
C ALA A 8 -16.90 17.95 40.49
N GLY A 9 -17.25 17.43 39.31
CA GLY A 9 -16.40 17.04 38.19
C GLY A 9 -14.92 16.80 38.49
N GLU A 10 -14.55 15.52 38.58
CA GLU A 10 -13.21 15.08 38.21
C GLU A 10 -13.06 15.29 36.69
N GLN A 11 -12.78 16.54 36.31
CA GLN A 11 -12.55 16.94 34.94
C GLN A 11 -11.20 16.35 34.54
N LEU A 12 -11.23 15.27 33.74
CA LEU A 12 -10.06 14.66 33.10
C LEU A 12 -9.20 15.77 32.48
N THR A 13 -8.15 16.15 33.20
CA THR A 13 -7.19 17.15 32.74
C THR A 13 -6.25 16.40 31.80
N ILE A 14 -6.61 16.37 30.51
CA ILE A 14 -5.73 15.82 29.48
C ILE A 14 -4.51 16.75 29.43
N ASP A 15 -3.38 16.29 29.97
CA ASP A 15 -2.11 16.98 29.91
C ASP A 15 -1.57 16.89 28.47
N PHE A 16 -1.90 17.91 27.67
CA PHE A 16 -1.38 18.05 26.32
C PHE A 16 0.04 18.62 26.42
N ASP A 17 1.06 17.75 26.41
CA ASP A 17 2.44 18.20 26.27
C ASP A 17 2.63 18.88 24.90
N PRO A 18 2.83 20.22 24.86
CA PRO A 18 2.99 20.94 23.60
C PRO A 18 4.33 20.62 22.92
N ALA A 19 5.33 20.14 23.66
CA ALA A 19 6.59 19.70 23.08
C ALA A 19 6.40 18.39 22.31
N THR A 20 5.80 17.38 22.93
CA THR A 20 5.43 16.11 22.26
C THR A 20 4.53 16.35 21.05
N THR A 21 3.53 17.22 21.18
CA THR A 21 2.62 17.55 20.06
C THR A 21 3.37 18.14 18.86
N ARG A 22 4.30 19.07 19.09
CA ARG A 22 5.13 19.66 18.01
C ARG A 22 6.02 18.63 17.34
N VAL A 23 6.64 17.73 18.12
CA VAL A 23 7.47 16.64 17.58
C VAL A 23 6.63 15.69 16.71
N GLN A 24 5.44 15.31 17.17
CA GLN A 24 4.53 14.45 16.40
C GLN A 24 4.04 15.13 15.11
N ALA A 25 3.75 16.43 15.16
CA ALA A 25 3.35 17.20 13.99
C ALA A 25 4.48 17.29 12.96
N ALA A 26 5.72 17.55 13.40
CA ALA A 26 6.90 17.55 12.53
C ALA A 26 7.13 16.17 11.89
N ALA A 27 7.03 15.09 12.67
CA ALA A 27 7.16 13.74 12.16
C ALA A 27 6.07 13.37 11.13
N ARG A 28 4.83 13.83 11.35
CA ARG A 28 3.72 13.65 10.39
C ARG A 28 3.99 14.42 9.10
N SER A 29 4.38 15.69 9.20
CA SER A 29 4.69 16.52 8.04
C SER A 29 5.86 15.93 7.21
N ALA A 30 6.88 15.38 7.87
CA ALA A 30 7.98 14.70 7.18
C ALA A 30 7.51 13.44 6.41
N ARG A 31 6.62 12.63 7.02
CA ARG A 31 6.02 11.47 6.34
C ARG A 31 5.15 11.87 5.16
N ASP A 32 4.32 12.91 5.31
CA ASP A 32 3.47 13.41 4.24
C ASP A 32 4.31 13.90 3.05
N ALA A 33 5.42 14.60 3.31
CA ALA A 33 6.36 15.03 2.28
C ALA A 33 7.02 13.84 1.58
N ALA A 34 7.53 12.87 2.34
CA ALA A 34 8.14 11.66 1.79
C ALA A 34 7.15 10.84 0.94
N PHE A 35 5.90 10.73 1.38
CA PHE A 35 4.84 10.05 0.65
C PHE A 35 4.51 10.78 -0.66
N ALA A 36 4.39 12.10 -0.64
CA ALA A 36 4.13 12.91 -1.83
C ALA A 36 5.27 12.84 -2.86
N GLU A 37 6.52 12.70 -2.42
CA GLU A 37 7.64 12.44 -3.33
C GLU A 37 7.61 11.02 -3.92
N LEU A 38 7.14 10.05 -3.14
CA LEU A 38 7.12 8.65 -3.51
C LEU A 38 6.00 8.33 -4.51
N VAL A 39 4.79 8.84 -4.27
CA VAL A 39 3.59 8.48 -5.00
C VAL A 39 3.18 9.58 -5.96
N THR A 40 2.96 9.22 -7.22
CA THR A 40 2.43 10.14 -8.23
C THR A 40 0.91 10.09 -8.21
N THR A 41 0.27 11.26 -8.19
CA THR A 41 -1.15 11.39 -8.47
C THR A 41 -1.36 12.02 -9.84
N GLN A 42 -2.43 11.63 -10.52
CA GLN A 42 -2.78 12.16 -11.84
C GLN A 42 -4.29 12.34 -11.96
N THR A 43 -4.72 13.47 -12.53
CA THR A 43 -6.11 13.66 -12.96
C THR A 43 -6.30 13.01 -14.33
N VAL A 44 -7.27 12.11 -14.45
CA VAL A 44 -7.57 11.36 -15.68
C VAL A 44 -9.07 11.39 -15.97
N THR A 45 -9.47 11.09 -17.20
CA THR A 45 -10.91 10.97 -17.50
C THR A 45 -11.50 9.71 -16.89
N VAL A 46 -12.80 9.69 -16.63
CA VAL A 46 -13.52 8.47 -16.21
C VAL A 46 -13.39 7.37 -17.26
N ALA A 47 -13.31 7.71 -18.55
CA ALA A 47 -13.10 6.75 -19.62
C ALA A 47 -11.73 6.07 -19.53
N ASP A 48 -10.66 6.84 -19.30
CA ASP A 48 -9.30 6.30 -19.12
C ASP A 48 -9.23 5.43 -17.86
N ALA A 49 -9.83 5.88 -16.75
CA ALA A 49 -9.90 5.11 -15.52
C ALA A 49 -10.56 3.74 -15.73
N ARG A 50 -11.67 3.68 -16.47
CA ARG A 50 -12.37 2.43 -16.82
C ARG A 50 -11.54 1.52 -17.72
N ALA A 51 -10.76 2.09 -18.64
CA ALA A 51 -9.82 1.32 -19.46
C ALA A 51 -8.71 0.67 -18.61
N HIS A 52 -8.48 1.19 -17.40
CA HIS A 52 -7.59 0.64 -16.38
C HIS A 52 -8.32 -0.16 -15.27
N ASP A 53 -9.55 -0.64 -15.55
CA ASP A 53 -10.39 -1.41 -14.62
C ASP A 53 -10.73 -0.70 -13.29
N LEU A 54 -10.69 0.64 -13.27
CA LEU A 54 -11.13 1.44 -12.13
C LEU A 54 -12.59 1.84 -12.30
N TYR A 55 -13.44 1.35 -11.38
CA TYR A 55 -14.86 1.64 -11.37
C TYR A 55 -15.21 2.61 -10.26
N TYR A 56 -15.74 3.77 -10.65
CA TYR A 56 -16.25 4.79 -9.75
C TYR A 56 -17.74 5.03 -10.01
N GLN A 57 -18.49 5.19 -8.93
CA GLN A 57 -19.82 5.78 -8.96
C GLN A 57 -19.65 7.24 -8.58
N LEU A 58 -19.57 8.12 -9.57
CA LEU A 58 -19.51 9.57 -9.37
C LEU A 58 -20.66 10.21 -10.14
N ASP A 59 -21.26 11.21 -9.50
CA ASP A 59 -22.26 12.07 -10.10
C ASP A 59 -21.51 13.21 -10.84
N ASP A 60 -21.81 13.39 -12.12
CA ASP A 60 -21.49 14.55 -12.98
C ASP A 60 -20.03 14.99 -13.22
N ASP A 61 -19.01 14.38 -12.59
CA ASP A 61 -17.59 14.68 -12.90
C ASP A 61 -16.99 13.76 -13.98
N ASP A 62 -16.48 14.35 -15.07
CA ASP A 62 -15.82 13.64 -16.17
C ASP A 62 -14.38 13.20 -15.87
N THR A 63 -13.83 13.61 -14.71
CA THR A 63 -12.44 13.32 -14.33
C THR A 63 -12.32 12.85 -12.89
N ILE A 64 -11.27 12.09 -12.61
CA ILE A 64 -10.92 11.58 -11.28
C ILE A 64 -9.43 11.75 -11.02
N THR A 65 -9.05 11.77 -9.74
CA THR A 65 -7.63 11.65 -9.34
C THR A 65 -7.30 10.19 -9.08
N VAL A 66 -6.29 9.66 -9.77
CA VAL A 66 -5.74 8.33 -9.53
C VAL A 66 -4.39 8.41 -8.83
N TRP A 67 -4.07 7.37 -8.07
CA TRP A 67 -2.81 7.19 -7.36
C TRP A 67 -2.00 6.10 -8.06
N ILE A 68 -0.77 6.41 -8.44
CA ILE A 68 0.05 5.51 -9.27
C ILE A 68 1.16 4.90 -8.43
N CYS A 69 1.16 3.57 -8.35
CA CYS A 69 2.22 2.85 -7.66
C CYS A 69 3.56 3.05 -8.37
N PRO A 70 4.60 3.59 -7.70
CA PRO A 70 5.88 3.88 -8.34
C PRO A 70 6.69 2.62 -8.67
N ALA A 71 6.34 1.44 -8.17
CA ALA A 71 7.01 0.19 -8.56
C ALA A 71 6.38 -0.42 -9.81
N CYS A 72 5.08 -0.71 -9.78
CA CYS A 72 4.40 -1.48 -10.82
C CYS A 72 3.58 -0.63 -11.80
N GLY A 73 3.46 0.68 -11.58
CA GLY A 73 2.71 1.59 -12.46
C GLY A 73 1.19 1.41 -12.43
N THR A 74 0.66 0.49 -11.63
CA THR A 74 -0.79 0.29 -11.49
C THR A 74 -1.46 1.50 -10.85
N TRP A 75 -2.63 1.85 -11.37
CA TRP A 75 -3.46 2.94 -10.88
C TRP A 75 -4.39 2.44 -9.78
N GLU A 76 -4.57 3.25 -8.77
CA GLU A 76 -5.47 3.00 -7.65
C GLU A 76 -6.38 4.18 -7.42
N ALA A 77 -7.58 3.87 -6.93
CA ALA A 77 -8.63 4.86 -6.82
C ALA A 77 -8.46 5.84 -5.63
N ASN A 78 -7.70 5.41 -4.63
CA ASN A 78 -7.41 6.19 -3.43
C ASN A 78 -6.19 5.59 -2.72
N GLU A 79 -5.71 6.31 -1.72
CA GLU A 79 -4.57 5.88 -0.90
C GLU A 79 -4.85 4.57 -0.15
N MET A 80 -6.07 4.30 0.28
CA MET A 80 -6.40 3.03 0.97
C MET A 80 -6.16 1.82 0.08
N LEU A 81 -6.52 1.90 -1.20
CA LEU A 81 -6.24 0.84 -2.16
C LEU A 81 -4.75 0.77 -2.51
N LEU A 82 -4.06 1.92 -2.54
CA LEU A 82 -2.61 1.95 -2.69
C LEU A 82 -1.91 1.22 -1.52
N ALA A 83 -2.34 1.48 -0.29
CA ALA A 83 -1.85 0.83 0.92
C ALA A 83 -2.08 -0.68 0.86
N ASN A 84 -3.31 -1.11 0.58
CA ASN A 84 -3.67 -2.53 0.61
C ASN A 84 -3.07 -3.34 -0.54
N ASN A 85 -3.05 -2.80 -1.76
CA ASN A 85 -2.61 -3.55 -2.94
C ASN A 85 -1.09 -3.44 -3.16
N HIS A 86 -0.48 -2.32 -2.73
CA HIS A 86 0.92 -2.03 -3.03
C HIS A 86 1.81 -1.91 -1.79
N GLY A 87 1.23 -1.86 -0.59
CA GLY A 87 1.97 -1.68 0.67
C GLY A 87 2.56 -0.28 0.81
N ILE A 88 1.87 0.74 0.27
CA ILE A 88 2.32 2.13 0.35
C ILE A 88 1.26 2.97 1.04
N ASP A 89 1.54 3.34 2.28
CA ASP A 89 0.71 4.14 3.18
C ASP A 89 1.57 5.16 3.91
N ARG A 90 1.19 6.44 3.91
CA ARG A 90 1.89 7.52 4.62
C ARG A 90 2.03 7.25 6.13
N HIS A 91 1.08 6.54 6.74
CA HIS A 91 1.07 6.28 8.17
C HIS A 91 2.13 5.27 8.60
N TYR A 92 2.50 4.36 7.70
CA TYR A 92 3.51 3.32 7.94
C TYR A 92 4.87 3.65 7.33
N LEU A 93 5.05 4.84 6.76
CA LEU A 93 6.37 5.32 6.37
C LEU A 93 7.25 5.60 7.59
N VAL A 94 8.36 4.88 7.68
CA VAL A 94 9.38 5.05 8.72
C VAL A 94 10.68 5.42 8.04
N GLN A 95 11.35 6.46 8.56
CA GLN A 95 12.70 6.77 8.14
C GLN A 95 13.68 5.88 8.91
N TRP A 96 14.53 5.19 8.18
CA TRP A 96 15.59 4.35 8.73
C TRP A 96 16.82 5.16 9.14
N PRO A 97 17.75 4.58 9.92
CA PRO A 97 18.98 5.26 10.34
C PRO A 97 19.85 5.76 9.18
N ASN A 98 19.76 5.13 8.01
CA ASN A 98 20.44 5.56 6.78
C ASN A 98 19.69 6.68 6.02
N SER A 99 18.67 7.27 6.63
CA SER A 99 17.78 8.30 6.07
C SER A 99 16.86 7.84 4.92
N GLU A 100 16.84 6.55 4.58
CA GLU A 100 15.89 6.00 3.62
C GLU A 100 14.50 5.83 4.24
N TRP A 101 13.46 5.95 3.41
CA TRP A 101 12.08 5.71 3.84
C TRP A 101 11.64 4.30 3.45
N ALA A 102 11.09 3.57 4.42
CA ALA A 102 10.52 2.24 4.23
C ALA A 102 9.06 2.21 4.70
N ASN A 103 8.26 1.30 4.14
CA ASN A 103 6.88 1.10 4.57
C ASN A 103 6.77 -0.14 5.46
N ASP A 104 6.41 0.05 6.74
CA ASP A 104 6.25 -1.02 7.74
C ASP A 104 7.45 -2.00 7.81
N GLY A 105 8.68 -1.47 7.75
CA GLY A 105 9.91 -2.27 7.80
C GLY A 105 10.22 -3.06 6.52
N ALA A 106 9.36 -3.02 5.50
CA ALA A 106 9.63 -3.56 4.18
C ALA A 106 10.09 -2.46 3.21
N TYR A 107 10.96 -2.85 2.26
CA TYR A 107 11.45 -1.97 1.19
C TYR A 107 10.39 -1.72 0.09
N TYR A 108 9.12 -1.51 0.47
CA TYR A 108 8.09 -1.12 -0.48
C TYR A 108 8.21 0.38 -0.80
N GLY A 109 8.11 0.70 -2.09
CA GLY A 109 8.39 2.04 -2.60
C GLY A 109 8.68 2.01 -4.09
N ARG A 110 9.70 2.74 -4.54
CA ARG A 110 9.95 2.93 -5.98
C ARG A 110 10.29 1.66 -6.75
N ARG A 111 10.91 0.67 -6.10
CA ARG A 111 11.45 -0.53 -6.77
C ARG A 111 10.75 -1.83 -6.43
N TRP A 112 9.84 -1.82 -5.46
CA TRP A 112 9.14 -3.03 -5.01
C TRP A 112 7.80 -2.64 -4.39
N CYS A 113 6.79 -3.50 -4.54
CA CYS A 113 5.48 -3.33 -3.90
C CYS A 113 4.90 -4.69 -3.51
N VAL A 114 3.88 -4.69 -2.66
CA VAL A 114 3.20 -5.91 -2.19
C VAL A 114 2.66 -6.75 -3.36
N ALA A 115 2.02 -6.12 -4.35
CA ALA A 115 1.52 -6.83 -5.53
C ALA A 115 2.63 -7.60 -6.29
N LEU A 116 3.83 -7.03 -6.41
CA LEU A 116 4.98 -7.70 -7.01
C LEU A 116 5.50 -8.84 -6.15
N ASP A 117 5.53 -8.67 -4.83
CA ASP A 117 5.93 -9.72 -3.91
C ASP A 117 5.00 -10.94 -4.00
N LEU A 118 3.69 -10.70 -3.99
CA LEU A 118 2.68 -11.75 -4.15
C LEU A 118 2.76 -12.41 -5.53
N THR A 119 2.96 -11.61 -6.59
CA THR A 119 3.13 -12.13 -7.96
C THR A 119 4.40 -12.97 -8.09
N ALA A 120 5.49 -12.59 -7.42
CA ALA A 120 6.73 -13.37 -7.40
C ALA A 120 6.54 -14.69 -6.64
N ASN A 121 5.80 -14.67 -5.52
CA ASN A 121 5.41 -15.90 -4.81
C ASN A 121 4.57 -16.81 -5.72
N HIS A 122 3.60 -16.27 -6.45
CA HIS A 122 2.76 -17.05 -7.36
C HIS A 122 3.55 -17.69 -8.51
N ALA A 123 4.53 -16.96 -9.07
CA ALA A 123 5.39 -17.48 -10.13
C ALA A 123 6.23 -18.70 -9.69
N THR A 124 6.40 -18.93 -8.37
CA THR A 124 7.21 -20.03 -7.84
C THR A 124 6.43 -21.33 -7.58
N TYR A 125 5.11 -21.35 -7.78
CA TYR A 125 4.33 -22.59 -7.73
C TYR A 125 4.63 -23.47 -8.95
N ALA A 126 4.51 -24.79 -8.79
CA ALA A 126 4.88 -25.74 -9.84
C ALA A 126 4.04 -25.65 -11.13
N ASP A 127 2.82 -25.12 -11.06
CA ASP A 127 2.00 -24.77 -12.22
C ASP A 127 2.35 -23.39 -12.79
N GLY A 128 3.00 -22.53 -11.99
CA GLY A 128 3.60 -21.26 -12.42
C GLY A 128 2.64 -20.30 -13.12
N HIS A 129 1.33 -20.51 -12.95
CA HIS A 129 0.32 -19.83 -13.73
C HIS A 129 0.01 -18.47 -13.12
N LEU A 130 0.52 -17.43 -13.78
CA LEU A 130 0.13 -16.06 -13.53
C LEU A 130 -1.16 -15.74 -14.28
N HIS A 131 -2.05 -15.03 -13.60
CA HIS A 131 -3.28 -14.51 -14.20
C HIS A 131 -2.95 -13.45 -15.27
N SER A 132 -3.82 -13.24 -16.26
CA SER A 132 -3.64 -12.25 -17.33
C SER A 132 -3.32 -10.84 -16.79
N ARG A 133 -4.01 -10.42 -15.72
CA ARG A 133 -3.73 -9.16 -15.01
C ARG A 133 -2.30 -9.07 -14.45
N GLN A 134 -1.76 -10.16 -13.90
CA GLN A 134 -0.38 -10.20 -13.42
C GLN A 134 0.60 -10.11 -14.58
N LEU A 135 0.34 -10.81 -15.68
CA LEU A 135 1.17 -10.73 -16.89
C LEU A 135 1.18 -9.32 -17.50
N ALA A 136 0.02 -8.66 -17.54
CA ALA A 136 -0.11 -7.29 -18.01
C ALA A 136 0.66 -6.30 -17.12
N MET A 137 0.52 -6.40 -15.79
CA MET A 137 1.30 -5.61 -14.84
C MET A 137 2.80 -5.80 -15.06
N LEU A 138 3.23 -7.07 -15.16
CA LEU A 138 4.63 -7.41 -15.42
C LEU A 138 5.13 -6.75 -16.71
N ALA A 139 4.39 -6.86 -17.82
CA ALA A 139 4.78 -6.32 -19.12
C ALA A 139 5.07 -4.80 -19.12
N GLN A 140 4.51 -4.05 -18.16
CA GLN A 140 4.64 -2.60 -18.05
C GLN A 140 5.73 -2.16 -17.06
N LEU A 141 6.40 -3.10 -16.39
CA LEU A 141 7.45 -2.78 -15.44
C LEU A 141 8.61 -2.06 -16.11
N ARG A 142 9.14 -1.05 -15.42
CA ARG A 142 10.43 -0.46 -15.77
C ARG A 142 11.52 -1.54 -15.72
N PRO A 143 12.59 -1.39 -16.54
CA PRO A 143 13.67 -2.38 -16.59
C PRO A 143 14.29 -2.70 -15.22
N ASP A 144 14.51 -1.70 -14.36
CA ASP A 144 15.12 -1.89 -13.04
C ASP A 144 14.23 -2.68 -12.08
N VAL A 145 12.92 -2.47 -12.14
CA VAL A 145 11.93 -3.20 -11.33
C VAL A 145 11.73 -4.61 -11.87
N ARG A 146 11.72 -4.76 -13.20
CA ARG A 146 11.66 -6.05 -13.89
C ARG A 146 12.82 -6.95 -13.48
N GLU A 147 14.04 -6.43 -13.53
CA GLU A 147 15.24 -7.18 -13.15
C GLU A 147 15.17 -7.66 -11.71
N ARG A 148 14.76 -6.78 -10.78
CA ARG A 148 14.54 -7.15 -9.38
C ARG A 148 13.48 -8.25 -9.24
N TYR A 149 12.36 -8.14 -9.97
CA TYR A 149 11.31 -9.15 -9.95
C TYR A 149 11.82 -10.52 -10.38
N GLU A 150 12.56 -10.59 -11.48
CA GLU A 150 13.13 -11.85 -11.98
C GLU A 150 14.16 -12.43 -11.02
N HIS A 151 14.97 -11.59 -10.39
CA HIS A 151 15.90 -12.00 -9.35
C HIS A 151 15.18 -12.64 -8.15
N GLU A 152 14.11 -12.00 -7.68
CA GLU A 152 13.27 -12.51 -6.57
C GLU A 152 12.63 -13.86 -6.91
N VAL A 153 12.03 -14.00 -8.09
CA VAL A 153 11.44 -15.28 -8.53
C VAL A 153 12.50 -16.38 -8.59
N ARG A 154 13.70 -16.09 -9.14
CA ARG A 154 14.78 -17.07 -9.29
C ARG A 154 15.33 -17.56 -7.95
N ASN A 155 15.40 -16.68 -6.95
CA ASN A 155 16.01 -16.99 -5.65
C ASN A 155 15.00 -17.50 -4.62
N ARG A 156 13.70 -17.50 -4.92
CA ARG A 156 12.68 -18.04 -4.02
C ARG A 156 12.62 -19.57 -4.08
N PRO A 157 12.39 -20.25 -2.94
CA PRO A 157 12.15 -21.68 -2.93
C PRO A 157 10.90 -22.01 -3.78
N HIS A 158 11.06 -22.88 -4.77
CA HIS A 158 9.94 -23.29 -5.61
C HIS A 158 9.00 -24.20 -4.81
N ARG A 159 7.73 -23.83 -4.78
CA ARG A 159 6.72 -24.50 -3.99
C ARG A 159 6.06 -25.60 -4.81
N ARG A 160 6.08 -26.83 -4.29
CA ARG A 160 5.26 -27.91 -4.84
C ARG A 160 3.78 -27.57 -4.63
N PRO A 161 2.88 -28.04 -5.51
CA PRO A 161 1.45 -27.90 -5.25
C PRO A 161 1.16 -28.49 -3.89
N VAL A 162 0.41 -27.77 -3.05
CA VAL A 162 -0.21 -28.40 -1.89
C VAL A 162 -1.18 -29.40 -2.50
N GLY A 163 -0.82 -30.68 -2.52
CA GLY A 163 -1.68 -31.72 -3.04
C GLY A 163 -3.05 -31.53 -2.41
N ARG A 164 -4.08 -31.33 -3.21
CA ARG A 164 -5.46 -31.47 -2.74
C ARG A 164 -5.51 -32.87 -2.14
N SER A 165 -5.44 -32.98 -0.81
CA SER A 165 -5.79 -34.21 -0.13
C SER A 165 -7.18 -34.55 -0.64
N ALA A 166 -7.26 -35.59 -1.45
CA ALA A 166 -8.52 -36.06 -1.99
C ALA A 166 -9.44 -36.24 -0.78
N ARG A 167 -10.49 -35.43 -0.71
CA ARG A 167 -11.59 -35.67 0.23
C ARG A 167 -12.06 -37.08 -0.09
N PRO A 168 -12.00 -38.04 0.86
CA PRO A 168 -12.57 -39.35 0.60
C PRO A 168 -14.06 -39.14 0.30
N ALA A 169 -14.52 -39.69 -0.82
CA ALA A 169 -15.93 -39.73 -1.14
C ALA A 169 -16.63 -40.55 -0.03
N THR A 170 -17.54 -39.90 0.68
CA THR A 170 -18.56 -40.56 1.51
C THR A 170 -19.88 -40.54 0.77
#